data_AF-A0A832QVA5-F1
#
_entry.id   AF-A0A832QVA5-F1
#
_cell.length_a   1.000
_cell.length_b   1.000
_cell.length_c   1.000
_cell.angle_alpha   90.00
_cell.angle_beta   90.00
_cell.angle_gamma   90.00
#
_symmetry.space_group_name_H-M   'P 1'
#
loop_
_entity.id
_entity.type
_entity.pdbx_description
1 polymer ?
#
loop_
_entity_poly.entity_id
_entity_poly.type
_entity_poly.pdbx_seq_one_letter_code
_entity_poly.pdbx_strand_id
1 'polypeptide(L)'
;MAEALTADAPGGDAARVPAMTTLTRRADFLRAASARRQGTAGFLLQARRRDPAEPVAPQAIRVGYTCSKKLGNAVARNRAKRRLRELARQVIPARGQGGWDYVLVGRPEATATRDFAAMLSDLETALSRVHAAPSPRNAEATRPDPAPRRRGKGPAGGKP
;
A
#
# COMPACT_ATOMS: atom_id res chain seq x y z
N MET A 1 57.70 10.42 17.71
CA MET A 1 56.56 10.11 18.60
C MET A 1 55.40 10.93 18.04
N ALA A 2 54.45 10.27 17.37
CA ALA A 2 53.52 10.92 16.45
C ALA A 2 52.41 11.69 17.15
N GLU A 3 52.28 12.97 16.82
CA GLU A 3 51.07 13.78 16.98
C GLU A 3 50.05 13.38 15.90
N ALA A 4 48.78 13.22 16.30
CA ALA A 4 47.62 13.69 15.54
C ALA A 4 46.35 13.53 16.37
N LEU A 5 45.82 14.68 16.82
CA LEU A 5 44.40 14.90 17.06
C LEU A 5 43.60 14.47 15.82
N THR A 6 42.61 13.60 15.98
CA THR A 6 41.52 13.45 14.99
C THR A 6 40.17 13.60 15.67
N ALA A 7 39.64 14.81 15.50
CA ALA A 7 38.27 15.15 15.18
C ALA A 7 37.12 14.41 15.90
N ASP A 8 36.53 15.14 16.84
CA ASP A 8 35.08 15.19 17.05
C ASP A 8 34.35 15.27 15.70
N ALA A 9 33.55 14.25 15.38
CA ALA A 9 32.57 14.29 14.30
C ALA A 9 31.19 14.09 14.92
N PRO A 10 30.25 15.05 14.75
CA PRO A 10 28.92 14.92 15.31
C PRO A 10 28.20 13.84 14.51
N GLY A 11 28.03 12.66 15.12
CA GLY A 11 27.21 11.58 14.59
C GLY A 11 25.75 12.00 14.57
N GLY A 12 25.38 12.79 13.57
CA GLY A 12 24.03 13.31 13.40
C GLY A 12 23.02 12.17 13.36
N ASP A 13 22.22 12.09 14.41
CA ASP A 13 20.92 11.40 14.48
C ASP A 13 19.91 12.15 13.57
N ALA A 14 20.30 12.35 12.31
CA ALA A 14 19.47 12.93 11.28
C ALA A 14 18.54 11.83 10.80
N ALA A 15 17.46 11.61 11.57
CA ALA A 15 16.19 11.00 11.17
C ALA A 15 16.28 10.26 9.83
N ARG A 16 16.90 9.07 9.84
CA ARG A 16 17.13 8.31 8.62
C ARG A 16 15.76 7.96 8.07
N VAL A 17 15.36 8.65 7.00
CA VAL A 17 14.12 8.36 6.28
C VAL A 17 14.12 6.86 6.05
N PRO A 18 13.19 6.10 6.66
CA PRO A 18 13.25 4.66 6.64
C PRO A 18 13.25 4.23 5.18
N ALA A 19 14.29 3.49 4.78
CA ALA A 19 14.54 3.16 3.38
C ALA A 19 13.32 2.43 2.80
N MET A 20 12.51 3.17 2.04
CA MET A 20 11.29 2.65 1.45
C MET A 20 11.67 1.67 0.35
N THR A 21 11.40 0.39 0.58
CA THR A 21 11.71 -0.67 -0.38
C THR A 21 10.43 -1.11 -1.08
N THR A 22 10.49 -1.43 -2.38
CA THR A 22 9.31 -1.93 -3.09
C THR A 22 9.12 -3.43 -2.84
N LEU A 23 7.88 -3.86 -2.53
CA LEU A 23 7.51 -5.28 -2.44
C LEU A 23 7.52 -5.92 -3.83
N THR A 24 8.26 -7.02 -3.96
CA THR A 24 8.40 -7.77 -5.23
C THR A 24 7.91 -9.22 -5.12
N ARG A 25 8.03 -9.85 -3.95
CA ARG A 25 7.69 -11.27 -3.76
C ARG A 25 6.19 -11.48 -3.56
N ARG A 26 5.61 -12.39 -4.33
CA ARG A 26 4.18 -12.74 -4.26
C ARG A 26 3.72 -13.19 -2.85
N ALA A 27 4.55 -13.94 -2.14
CA ALA A 27 4.23 -14.39 -0.78
C ALA A 27 3.98 -13.20 0.18
N ASP A 28 4.75 -12.12 0.06
CA ASP A 28 4.59 -10.94 0.89
C ASP A 28 3.28 -10.19 0.55
N PHE A 29 2.90 -10.13 -0.73
CA PHE A 29 1.60 -9.59 -1.14
C PHE A 29 0.42 -10.40 -0.57
N LEU A 30 0.51 -11.73 -0.56
CA LEU A 30 -0.54 -12.59 0.02
C LEU A 30 -0.65 -12.38 1.53
N ARG A 31 0.49 -12.28 2.23
CA ARG A 31 0.52 -11.97 3.67
C ARG A 31 -0.09 -10.61 3.97
N ALA A 32 0.21 -9.58 3.16
CA ALA A 32 -0.39 -8.26 3.31
C ALA A 32 -1.90 -8.28 3.01
N ALA A 33 -2.34 -9.10 2.05
CA ALA A 33 -3.75 -9.22 1.70
C ALA A 33 -4.61 -9.85 2.81
N SER A 34 -4.03 -10.73 3.62
CA SER A 34 -4.69 -11.33 4.79
C SER A 34 -4.64 -10.46 6.05
N ALA A 35 -3.96 -9.31 6.00
CA ALA A 35 -3.77 -8.43 7.15
C ALA A 35 -4.84 -7.31 7.22
N ARG A 36 -4.50 -6.18 7.87
CA ARG A 36 -5.43 -5.05 8.00
C ARG A 36 -5.68 -4.44 6.62
N ARG A 37 -6.93 -4.07 6.36
CA ARG A 37 -7.34 -3.44 5.10
C ARG A 37 -8.24 -2.25 5.36
N GLN A 38 -8.01 -1.17 4.63
CA GLN A 38 -8.81 0.04 4.67
C GLN A 38 -9.20 0.42 3.25
N GLY A 39 -10.51 0.36 2.96
CA GLY A 39 -11.06 0.88 1.72
C GLY A 39 -11.01 2.41 1.73
N THR A 40 -10.50 2.99 0.66
CA THR A 40 -10.70 4.40 0.32
C THR A 40 -11.52 4.49 -0.96
N ALA A 41 -11.98 5.69 -1.29
CA ALA A 41 -12.75 5.89 -2.50
C ALA A 41 -11.89 5.82 -3.77
N GLY A 42 -10.57 6.04 -3.68
CA GLY A 42 -9.63 5.92 -4.80
C GLY A 42 -8.91 4.58 -4.91
N PHE A 43 -8.67 3.88 -3.80
CA PHE A 43 -7.86 2.66 -3.73
C PHE A 43 -8.19 1.83 -2.48
N LEU A 44 -7.56 0.68 -2.33
CA LEU A 44 -7.60 -0.12 -1.11
C LEU A 44 -6.19 -0.14 -0.53
N LEU A 45 -6.05 0.29 0.73
CA LEU A 45 -4.81 0.16 1.48
C LEU A 45 -4.84 -1.15 2.24
N GLN A 46 -3.85 -2.00 2.02
CA GLN A 46 -3.57 -3.14 2.88
C GLN A 46 -2.33 -2.81 3.69
N ALA A 47 -2.35 -3.08 5.00
CA ALA A 47 -1.16 -2.96 5.81
C ALA A 47 -1.00 -4.13 6.75
N ARG A 48 0.25 -4.57 6.85
CA ARG A 48 0.67 -5.66 7.70
C ARG A 48 1.81 -5.18 8.58
N ARG A 49 1.67 -5.40 9.88
CA ARG A 49 2.81 -5.34 10.80
C ARG A 49 3.64 -6.60 10.57
N ARG A 50 4.92 -6.42 10.21
CA ARG A 50 5.84 -7.52 9.96
C ARG A 50 6.25 -8.17 11.28
N ASP A 51 6.54 -9.46 11.23
CA ASP A 51 7.08 -10.15 12.39
C ASP A 51 8.57 -9.78 12.55
N PRO A 52 9.06 -9.44 13.76
CA PRO A 52 10.47 -9.15 14.00
C PRO A 52 11.40 -10.34 13.71
N ALA A 53 10.88 -11.58 13.63
CA ALA A 53 11.65 -12.76 13.24
C ALA A 53 11.90 -12.85 11.72
N GLU A 54 11.29 -11.99 10.89
CA GLU A 54 11.59 -11.97 9.45
C GLU A 54 12.98 -11.34 9.18
N PRO A 55 13.77 -11.88 8.24
CA PRO A 55 15.13 -11.40 7.93
C PRO A 55 15.10 -10.11 7.08
N VAL A 56 14.41 -9.09 7.57
CA VAL A 56 14.27 -7.77 6.96
C VAL A 56 14.44 -6.75 8.07
N ALA A 57 15.16 -5.65 7.80
CA ALA A 57 15.43 -4.64 8.83
C ALA A 57 14.13 -4.22 9.54
N PRO A 58 14.11 -4.18 10.89
CA PRO A 58 12.91 -3.95 11.67
C PRO A 58 12.32 -2.56 11.44
N GLN A 59 13.14 -1.57 11.07
CA GLN A 59 12.70 -0.23 10.67
C GLN A 59 12.40 -0.08 9.16
N ALA A 60 12.60 -1.10 8.32
CA ALA A 60 12.36 -0.98 6.89
C ALA A 60 10.86 -0.91 6.57
N ILE A 61 10.47 0.10 5.81
CA ILE A 61 9.11 0.22 5.27
C ILE A 61 9.09 -0.39 3.88
N ARG A 62 8.13 -1.28 3.61
CA ARG A 62 7.95 -1.86 2.28
C ARG A 62 6.62 -1.44 1.66
N VAL A 63 6.63 -1.07 0.38
CA VAL A 63 5.43 -0.67 -0.35
C VAL A 63 5.22 -1.51 -1.61
N GLY A 64 4.03 -2.10 -1.74
CA GLY A 64 3.58 -2.82 -2.92
C GLY A 64 2.52 -2.03 -3.68
N TYR A 65 2.52 -2.18 -5.00
CA TYR A 65 1.51 -1.55 -5.87
C TYR A 65 0.83 -2.63 -6.68
N THR A 66 -0.48 -2.75 -6.51
CA THR A 66 -1.31 -3.69 -7.25
C THR A 66 -2.31 -2.91 -8.09
N CYS A 67 -2.34 -3.16 -9.39
CA CYS A 67 -3.36 -2.62 -10.27
C CYS A 67 -4.07 -3.80 -10.93
N SER A 68 -5.38 -3.93 -10.70
CA SER A 68 -6.12 -5.04 -11.31
C SER A 68 -6.21 -4.88 -12.83
N LYS A 69 -6.43 -5.97 -13.56
CA LYS A 69 -6.71 -5.92 -15.00
C LYS A 69 -7.99 -5.11 -15.32
N LYS A 70 -8.87 -4.92 -14.33
CA LYS A 70 -10.12 -4.16 -14.48
C LYS A 70 -9.90 -2.64 -14.53
N LEU A 71 -8.69 -2.14 -14.30
CA LEU A 71 -8.41 -0.69 -14.31
C LEU A 71 -8.55 -0.02 -15.70
N GLY A 72 -8.81 -0.81 -16.74
CA GLY A 72 -8.92 -0.37 -18.12
C GLY A 72 -7.64 -0.61 -18.91
N ASN A 73 -7.40 0.27 -19.88
CA ASN A 73 -6.38 0.11 -20.90
C ASN A 73 -4.96 0.18 -20.31
N ALA A 74 -3.94 -0.23 -21.09
CA ALA A 74 -2.54 -0.19 -20.65
C ALA A 74 -2.13 1.21 -20.13
N VAL A 75 -2.61 2.28 -20.79
CA VAL A 75 -2.36 3.67 -20.41
C VAL A 75 -3.01 4.02 -19.07
N ALA A 76 -4.28 3.65 -18.85
CA ALA A 76 -4.98 3.90 -17.59
C ALA A 76 -4.31 3.17 -16.42
N ARG A 77 -3.90 1.92 -16.64
CA ARG A 77 -3.13 1.13 -15.66
C ARG A 77 -1.78 1.77 -15.33
N ASN A 78 -1.03 2.22 -16.34
CA ASN A 78 0.26 2.86 -16.16
C ASN A 78 0.12 4.21 -15.43
N ARG A 79 -0.89 5.01 -15.78
CA ARG A 79 -1.22 6.27 -15.11
C ARG A 79 -1.53 6.04 -13.64
N ALA A 80 -2.38 5.06 -13.33
CA ALA A 80 -2.70 4.72 -11.95
C ALA A 80 -1.48 4.21 -11.18
N LYS A 81 -0.65 3.34 -11.77
CA LYS A 81 0.58 2.86 -11.12
C LYS A 81 1.56 4.01 -10.84
N ARG A 82 1.71 4.97 -11.76
CA ARG A 82 2.51 6.18 -11.56
C ARG A 82 1.94 7.03 -10.41
N ARG A 83 0.62 7.27 -10.40
CA ARG A 83 -0.05 8.01 -9.33
C ARG A 83 0.10 7.35 -7.97
N LEU A 84 -0.11 6.03 -7.87
CA LEU A 84 0.05 5.30 -6.61
C LEU A 84 1.49 5.38 -6.07
N ARG A 85 2.50 5.34 -6.96
CA ARG A 85 3.90 5.52 -6.57
C ARG A 85 4.17 6.91 -6.02
N GLU A 86 3.63 7.95 -6.66
CA GLU A 86 3.76 9.32 -6.18
C GLU A 86 3.06 9.53 -4.82
N LEU A 87 1.84 9.02 -4.65
CA LEU A 87 1.15 9.06 -3.36
C LEU A 87 1.97 8.41 -2.25
N ALA A 88 2.49 7.21 -2.50
CA ALA A 88 3.31 6.50 -1.53
C ALA A 88 4.59 7.28 -1.21
N ARG A 89 5.27 7.83 -2.23
CA ARG A 89 6.49 8.60 -2.05
C ARG A 89 6.29 9.85 -1.20
N GLN A 90 5.12 10.50 -1.28
CA GLN A 90 4.85 11.71 -0.49
C GLN A 90 4.40 11.39 0.94
N VAL A 91 3.54 10.38 1.11
CA VAL A 91 2.88 10.14 2.40
C VAL A 91 3.63 9.14 3.28
N ILE A 92 4.16 8.06 2.70
CA ILE A 92 4.75 6.96 3.48
C ILE A 92 6.02 7.36 4.25
N PRO A 93 6.93 8.21 3.74
CA PRO A 93 8.06 8.68 4.55
C PRO A 93 7.64 9.43 5.80
N ALA A 94 6.52 10.17 5.74
CA ALA A 94 6.05 11.03 6.81
C ALA A 94 5.09 10.33 7.78
N ARG A 95 4.27 9.38 7.30
CA ARG A 95 3.18 8.74 8.06
C ARG A 95 3.32 7.22 8.19
N GLY A 96 4.24 6.62 7.45
CA GLY A 96 4.53 5.19 7.53
C GLY A 96 5.27 4.84 8.82
N GLN A 97 5.05 3.63 9.32
CA GLN A 97 5.76 3.09 10.47
C GLN A 97 6.78 2.05 10.01
N GLY A 98 7.98 2.10 10.60
CA GLY A 98 9.00 1.08 10.38
C GLY A 98 8.49 -0.31 10.74
N GLY A 99 8.86 -1.32 9.95
CA GLY A 99 8.42 -2.70 10.19
C GLY A 99 7.02 -3.00 9.65
N TRP A 100 6.45 -2.10 8.85
CA TRP A 100 5.18 -2.32 8.16
C TRP A 100 5.37 -2.57 6.66
N ASP A 101 4.47 -3.39 6.14
CA ASP A 101 4.30 -3.65 4.72
C ASP A 101 2.98 -3.04 4.27
N TYR A 102 3.03 -2.06 3.37
CA TYR A 102 1.86 -1.40 2.81
C TYR A 102 1.65 -1.85 1.37
N VAL A 103 0.42 -2.24 1.01
CA VAL A 103 0.07 -2.56 -0.38
C VAL A 103 -1.09 -1.67 -0.82
N LEU A 104 -0.84 -0.88 -1.85
CA LEU A 104 -1.83 -0.01 -2.48
C LEU A 104 -2.45 -0.73 -3.66
N VAL A 105 -3.73 -1.04 -3.55
CA VAL A 105 -4.51 -1.71 -4.61
C VAL A 105 -5.39 -0.68 -5.30
N GLY A 106 -5.10 -0.36 -6.56
CA GLY A 106 -5.92 0.56 -7.35
C GLY A 106 -7.32 0.01 -7.62
N ARG A 107 -8.34 0.83 -7.37
CA ARG A 107 -9.73 0.55 -7.75
C ARG A 107 -9.98 1.00 -9.20
N PRO A 108 -10.68 0.18 -10.00
CA PRO A 108 -10.98 0.53 -11.39
C PRO A 108 -11.77 1.84 -11.46
N GLU A 109 -11.44 2.65 -12.47
CA GLU A 109 -12.03 3.97 -12.76
C GLU A 109 -11.73 5.05 -11.71
N ALA A 110 -11.80 4.75 -10.41
CA ALA A 110 -11.56 5.70 -9.33
C ALA A 110 -10.09 6.16 -9.20
N THR A 111 -9.11 5.26 -9.26
CA THR A 111 -7.69 5.67 -9.08
C THR A 111 -7.18 6.55 -10.24
N ALA A 112 -7.71 6.34 -11.44
CA ALA A 112 -7.22 6.99 -12.65
C ALA A 112 -7.81 8.39 -12.87
N THR A 113 -9.05 8.64 -12.44
CA THR A 113 -9.75 9.91 -12.70
C THR A 113 -9.88 10.80 -11.47
N ARG A 114 -9.82 10.23 -10.25
CA ARG A 114 -9.94 11.00 -9.02
C ARG A 114 -8.83 12.04 -8.86
N ASP A 115 -9.18 13.09 -8.14
CA ASP A 115 -8.27 14.15 -7.79
C ASP A 115 -7.09 13.63 -6.96
N PHE A 116 -5.90 14.12 -7.26
CA PHE A 116 -4.67 13.63 -6.62
C PHE A 116 -4.55 14.13 -5.18
N ALA A 117 -4.95 15.37 -4.89
CA ALA A 117 -4.92 15.92 -3.53
C ALA A 117 -5.92 15.22 -2.62
N ALA A 118 -7.10 14.88 -3.15
CA ALA A 118 -8.05 14.01 -2.45
C ALA A 118 -7.45 12.64 -2.13
N MET A 119 -6.72 12.04 -3.07
CA MET A 119 -6.05 10.75 -2.83
C MET A 119 -4.91 10.81 -1.81
N LEU A 120 -4.19 11.94 -1.71
CA LEU A 120 -3.19 12.16 -0.66
C LEU A 120 -3.88 12.16 0.72
N SER A 121 -4.94 12.96 0.86
CA SER A 121 -5.72 13.06 2.09
C SER A 121 -6.36 11.72 2.48
N ASP A 122 -6.86 10.97 1.48
CA ASP A 122 -7.38 9.62 1.65
C ASP A 122 -6.31 8.65 2.19
N LEU A 123 -5.06 8.75 1.69
CA LEU A 123 -3.95 7.89 2.13
C LEU A 123 -3.50 8.22 3.56
N GLU A 124 -3.38 9.49 3.89
CA GLU A 124 -3.06 9.93 5.26
C GLU A 124 -4.11 9.44 6.26
N THR A 125 -5.39 9.64 5.93
CA THR A 125 -6.51 9.19 6.75
C THR A 125 -6.51 7.66 6.89
N ALA A 126 -6.24 6.94 5.81
CA ALA A 126 -6.19 5.48 5.83
C ALA A 126 -5.03 4.96 6.69
N LEU A 127 -3.84 5.56 6.60
CA LEU A 127 -2.70 5.20 7.46
C LEU A 127 -2.99 5.48 8.93
N SER A 128 -3.54 6.65 9.25
CA SER A 128 -3.93 6.97 10.62
C SER A 128 -4.94 5.98 11.16
N ARG A 129 -5.93 5.55 10.37
CA ARG A 129 -6.92 4.53 10.77
C ARG A 129 -6.32 3.14 10.94
N VAL A 130 -5.39 2.77 10.07
CA VAL A 130 -4.72 1.47 10.12
C VAL A 130 -3.71 1.38 11.27
N HIS A 131 -3.22 2.52 11.76
CA HIS A 131 -2.40 2.59 12.96
C HIS A 131 -3.22 2.86 14.24
N ALA A 132 -4.41 3.46 14.12
CA ALA A 132 -5.32 3.65 15.24
C ALA A 132 -5.87 2.32 15.76
N ALA A 133 -6.21 2.32 17.06
CA ALA A 133 -6.97 1.26 17.69
C ALA A 133 -8.30 1.04 16.92
N PRO A 134 -8.80 -0.22 16.83
CA PRO A 134 -9.98 -0.54 16.05
C PRO A 134 -11.20 0.20 16.62
N SER A 135 -11.58 1.33 16.02
CA SER A 135 -12.83 2.00 16.35
C SER A 135 -13.97 1.35 15.56
N PRO A 136 -15.05 0.89 16.22
CA PRO A 136 -16.13 0.13 15.59
C PRO A 136 -16.95 0.92 14.55
N ARG A 137 -16.75 2.24 14.42
CA ARG A 137 -17.49 3.09 13.47
C ARG A 137 -17.14 2.91 11.99
N ASN A 138 -16.06 2.20 11.64
CA ASN A 138 -15.57 2.10 10.26
C ASN A 138 -15.92 0.79 9.53
N ALA A 139 -16.67 -0.10 10.18
CA ALA A 139 -17.13 -1.34 9.58
C ALA A 139 -18.07 -1.10 8.38
N GLU A 140 -18.71 0.06 8.30
CA GLU A 140 -19.72 0.35 7.28
C GLU A 140 -19.13 0.64 5.88
N ALA A 141 -17.91 1.19 5.80
CA ALA A 141 -17.17 1.38 4.55
C ALA A 141 -16.43 0.11 4.07
N THR A 142 -16.45 -0.98 4.86
CA THR A 142 -15.76 -2.25 4.62
C THR A 142 -16.72 -3.34 4.17
N ARG A 143 -17.81 -2.99 3.47
CA ARG A 143 -18.53 -4.00 2.70
C ARG A 143 -17.60 -4.47 1.58
N PRO A 144 -17.24 -5.76 1.51
CA PRO A 144 -16.51 -6.26 0.36
C PRO A 144 -17.37 -5.98 -0.87
N ASP A 145 -16.75 -5.42 -1.92
CA ASP A 145 -17.32 -5.48 -3.26
C ASP A 145 -17.80 -6.92 -3.47
N PRO A 146 -19.10 -7.18 -3.70
CA PRO A 146 -19.55 -8.54 -3.94
C PRO A 146 -18.73 -9.04 -5.13
N ALA A 147 -17.97 -10.13 -4.91
CA ALA A 147 -17.21 -10.78 -5.96
C ALA A 147 -18.09 -10.87 -7.20
N PRO A 148 -17.58 -10.53 -8.41
CA PRO A 148 -18.41 -10.50 -9.60
C PRO A 148 -19.10 -11.85 -9.71
N ARG A 149 -20.43 -11.85 -9.55
CA ARG A 149 -21.26 -13.05 -9.69
C ARG A 149 -20.85 -13.66 -11.02
N ARG A 150 -20.18 -14.79 -10.95
CA ARG A 150 -19.70 -15.53 -12.12
C ARG A 150 -20.98 -15.92 -12.87
N ARG A 151 -21.31 -15.18 -13.93
CA ARG A 151 -22.45 -15.49 -14.79
C ARG A 151 -22.15 -16.86 -15.39
N GLY A 152 -22.79 -17.89 -14.84
CA GLY A 152 -22.71 -19.25 -15.36
C GLY A 152 -23.08 -19.21 -16.84
N LYS A 153 -22.14 -19.60 -17.69
CA LYS A 153 -22.40 -19.97 -19.07
C LYS A 153 -23.32 -21.19 -19.00
N GLY A 154 -24.60 -21.01 -19.30
CA GLY A 154 -25.59 -22.09 -19.34
C GLY A 154 -25.15 -23.18 -20.33
N PRO A 155 -25.54 -24.45 -20.11
CA PRO A 155 -25.26 -25.50 -21.06
C PRO A 155 -25.98 -25.19 -22.39
N ALA A 156 -25.21 -25.29 -23.47
CA ALA A 156 -25.72 -25.17 -24.83
C ALA A 156 -26.80 -26.22 -25.06
N GLY A 157 -27.96 -25.79 -25.54
CA GLY A 157 -29.03 -26.67 -25.98
C GLY A 157 -28.53 -27.64 -27.05
N GLY A 158 -28.90 -28.91 -26.89
CA GLY A 158 -28.81 -29.92 -27.93
C GLY A 158 -29.63 -29.47 -29.14
N LYS A 159 -29.01 -29.59 -30.31
CA LYS A 159 -29.71 -29.48 -31.59
C LYS A 159 -30.64 -30.70 -31.78
N PRO A 160 -31.71 -30.54 -32.57
CA PRO A 160 -32.60 -31.64 -32.95
C PRO A 160 -31.90 -32.68 -33.82
#